data_AF-A0AA41WY31-F1
#
_entry.id   AF-A0AA41WY31-F1
#
_cell.length_a   1.000
_cell.length_b   1.000
_cell.length_c   1.000
_cell.angle_alpha   90.00
_cell.angle_beta   90.00
_cell.angle_gamma   90.00
#
_symmetry.space_group_name_H-M   'P 1'
#
loop_
_entity.id
_entity.type
_entity.pdbx_description
1 polymer ?
#
loop_
_entity_poly.entity_id
_entity_poly.type
_entity_poly.pdbx_seq_one_letter_code
_entity_poly.pdbx_strand_id
1 'polypeptide(L)'
;MNIQSIITYILVALYGIMLILGIFIITFSAIRAIKSREAIRNKITAKLEANIKLTSDDLVNMGKGLNLNRESVAKCLNQLLADEADAQRFLDIRRLVSEMEKEEPFNDLPGEVKPSLLRLSELADASQVKSDQLVLIPIQKTLASYVELKDEVAKGRKVGRFMNMVAVLGFIIGAWGLYLTAKSPDAKDIDAIVRRAMLSVSTSGINQITKETDSHATLGKAP
;
A
#
# COMPACT_ATOMS: atom_id res chain seq x y z
N MET A 1 -11.98 18.81 -32.73
CA MET A 1 -11.62 18.56 -31.32
C MET A 1 -10.10 18.49 -31.26
N ASN A 2 -9.44 19.36 -30.48
CA ASN A 2 -7.98 19.44 -30.48
C ASN A 2 -7.39 18.15 -29.86
N ILE A 3 -6.38 17.58 -30.52
CA ILE A 3 -5.67 16.36 -30.08
C ILE A 3 -5.15 16.52 -28.63
N GLN A 4 -4.74 17.73 -28.27
CA GLN A 4 -4.33 18.08 -26.90
C GLN A 4 -5.44 17.87 -25.88
N SER A 5 -6.67 18.32 -26.17
CA SER A 5 -7.82 18.13 -25.28
C SER A 5 -8.16 16.65 -25.10
N ILE A 6 -8.07 15.85 -26.18
CA ILE A 6 -8.31 14.41 -26.14
C ILE A 6 -7.33 13.71 -25.20
N ILE A 7 -6.03 14.03 -25.31
CA ILE A 7 -4.98 13.44 -24.47
C ILE A 7 -5.18 13.82 -22.99
N THR A 8 -5.54 15.07 -22.69
CA THR A 8 -5.81 15.51 -21.31
C THR A 8 -6.98 14.76 -20.69
N TYR A 9 -8.08 14.56 -21.43
CA TYR A 9 -9.22 13.79 -20.93
C TYR A 9 -8.87 12.31 -20.68
N ILE A 10 -8.06 11.70 -21.56
CA ILE A 10 -7.59 10.32 -21.38
C ILE A 10 -6.73 10.20 -20.12
N LEU A 11 -5.83 11.15 -19.86
CA LEU A 11 -4.98 11.14 -18.66
C LEU A 11 -5.80 11.33 -17.38
N VAL A 12 -6.75 12.25 -17.37
CA VAL A 12 -7.65 12.46 -16.21
C VAL A 12 -8.49 11.21 -15.96
N ALA A 13 -9.01 10.57 -17.01
CA ALA A 13 -9.76 9.32 -16.88
C ALA A 13 -8.88 8.18 -16.34
N LEU A 14 -7.65 8.03 -16.83
CA LEU A 14 -6.71 7.00 -16.37
C LEU A 14 -6.36 7.19 -14.88
N TYR A 15 -6.11 8.43 -14.47
CA TYR A 15 -5.81 8.75 -13.07
C TYR A 15 -7.01 8.48 -12.15
N GLY A 16 -8.21 8.84 -12.59
CA GLY A 16 -9.46 8.55 -11.88
C GLY A 16 -9.67 7.04 -11.70
N ILE A 17 -9.46 6.25 -12.76
CA ILE A 17 -9.58 4.78 -12.72
C ILE A 17 -8.56 4.17 -11.74
N MET A 18 -7.31 4.63 -11.76
CA MET A 18 -6.27 4.16 -10.81
C MET A 18 -6.63 4.46 -9.36
N LEU A 19 -7.18 5.64 -9.08
CA LEU A 19 -7.62 6.02 -7.74
C LEU A 19 -8.78 5.12 -7.25
N ILE A 20 -9.77 4.89 -8.11
CA ILE A 20 -10.93 4.03 -7.79
C ILE A 20 -10.48 2.58 -7.54
N LEU A 21 -9.57 2.05 -8.37
CA LEU A 21 -9.00 0.71 -8.18
C LEU A 21 -8.21 0.61 -6.88
N GLY A 22 -7.40 1.61 -6.55
CA GLY A 22 -6.62 1.65 -5.31
C GLY A 22 -7.52 1.60 -4.07
N ILE A 23 -8.57 2.44 -4.04
CA ILE A 23 -9.55 2.45 -2.95
C ILE A 23 -10.28 1.10 -2.86
N PHE A 24 -10.72 0.55 -3.99
CA PHE A 24 -11.43 -0.72 -4.03
C PHE A 24 -10.60 -1.88 -3.47
N ILE A 25 -9.31 -1.98 -3.83
CA ILE A 25 -8.41 -3.03 -3.33
C ILE A 25 -8.25 -2.93 -1.80
N ILE A 26 -8.06 -1.72 -1.26
CA ILE A 26 -7.91 -1.49 0.17
C ILE A 26 -9.18 -1.90 0.93
N THR A 27 -10.35 -1.42 0.48
CA THR A 27 -11.64 -1.72 1.12
C THR A 27 -11.96 -3.22 1.06
N PHE A 28 -11.74 -3.87 -0.09
CA PHE A 28 -12.00 -5.30 -0.25
C PHE A 28 -11.09 -6.15 0.65
N SER A 29 -9.81 -5.78 0.75
CA SER A 29 -8.86 -6.46 1.64
C SER A 29 -9.24 -6.31 3.11
N ALA A 30 -9.68 -5.13 3.53
CA ALA A 30 -10.13 -4.88 4.91
C ALA A 30 -11.36 -5.71 5.28
N ILE A 31 -12.37 -5.76 4.40
CA ILE A 31 -13.58 -6.56 4.62
C ILE A 31 -13.25 -8.05 4.72
N ARG A 32 -12.35 -8.55 3.87
CA ARG A 32 -11.94 -9.96 3.88
C ARG A 32 -11.23 -10.32 5.20
N ALA A 33 -10.39 -9.43 5.71
CA ALA A 33 -9.71 -9.63 6.99
C ALA A 33 -10.71 -9.73 8.16
N ILE A 34 -11.72 -8.86 8.19
CA ILE A 34 -12.78 -8.90 9.23
C ILE A 34 -13.54 -10.23 9.16
N LYS A 35 -14.03 -10.62 7.98
CA LYS A 35 -14.77 -11.88 7.79
C LYS A 35 -13.94 -13.11 8.18
N SER A 36 -12.64 -13.11 7.89
CA SER A 36 -11.77 -14.22 8.28
C SER A 36 -11.59 -14.36 9.79
N ARG A 37 -11.57 -13.23 10.54
CA ARG A 37 -11.51 -13.23 12.01
C ARG A 37 -12.80 -13.72 12.65
N GLU A 38 -13.95 -13.32 12.12
CA GLU A 38 -15.24 -13.87 12.58
C GLU A 38 -15.34 -15.37 12.29
N ALA A 39 -14.88 -15.80 11.10
CA ALA A 39 -14.89 -17.22 10.73
C ALA A 39 -14.00 -18.08 11.63
N ILE A 40 -12.83 -17.59 12.06
CA ILE A 40 -11.98 -18.35 12.99
C ILE A 40 -12.60 -18.42 14.38
N ARG A 41 -13.19 -17.32 14.86
CA ARG A 41 -13.90 -17.26 16.14
C ARG A 41 -15.00 -18.32 16.19
N ASN A 42 -15.87 -18.33 15.18
CA ASN A 42 -16.98 -19.28 15.09
C ASN A 42 -16.49 -20.74 14.98
N LYS A 43 -15.39 -20.99 14.26
CA LYS A 43 -14.81 -22.34 14.16
C LYS A 43 -14.20 -22.83 15.46
N ILE A 44 -13.57 -21.95 16.24
CA ILE A 44 -13.01 -22.30 17.55
C ILE A 44 -14.15 -22.63 18.52
N THR A 45 -15.16 -21.75 18.62
CA THR A 45 -16.33 -21.97 19.48
C THR A 45 -17.07 -23.26 19.11
N ALA A 46 -17.36 -23.48 17.82
CA ALA A 46 -18.05 -24.70 17.38
C ALA A 46 -17.28 -26.00 17.69
N LYS A 47 -15.94 -25.96 17.65
CA LYS A 47 -15.09 -27.12 17.97
C LYS A 47 -14.96 -27.36 19.48
N LEU A 48 -14.94 -26.29 20.28
CA LEU A 48 -15.03 -26.37 21.74
C LEU A 48 -16.40 -26.93 22.17
N GLU A 49 -17.49 -26.48 21.54
CA GLU A 49 -18.85 -27.00 21.78
C GLU A 49 -18.99 -28.48 21.41
N ALA A 50 -18.27 -28.93 20.38
CA ALA A 50 -18.19 -30.33 19.99
C ALA A 50 -17.26 -31.18 20.89
N ASN A 51 -16.71 -30.63 21.98
CA ASN A 51 -15.74 -31.29 22.87
C ASN A 51 -14.48 -31.83 22.13
N ILE A 52 -14.08 -31.19 21.02
CA ILE A 52 -12.87 -31.56 20.30
C ILE A 52 -11.67 -30.97 21.03
N LYS A 53 -10.75 -31.82 21.49
CA LYS A 53 -9.45 -31.38 22.03
C LYS A 53 -8.65 -30.70 20.92
N LEU A 54 -8.60 -29.38 20.97
CA LEU A 54 -7.78 -28.55 20.10
C LEU A 54 -6.36 -28.46 20.65
N THR A 55 -5.38 -28.34 19.75
CA THR A 55 -3.99 -27.97 20.09
C THR A 55 -3.61 -26.62 19.48
N SER A 56 -2.51 -26.02 19.95
CA SER A 56 -1.92 -24.80 19.41
C SER A 56 -1.66 -24.91 17.88
N ASP A 57 -1.15 -26.05 17.41
CA ASP A 57 -0.88 -26.29 15.99
C ASP A 57 -2.16 -26.35 15.15
N ASP A 58 -3.24 -26.95 15.66
CA ASP A 58 -4.53 -26.99 14.97
C ASP A 58 -5.12 -25.59 14.79
N LEU A 59 -5.00 -24.72 15.80
CA LEU A 59 -5.41 -23.32 15.73
C LEU A 59 -4.63 -22.55 14.67
N VAL A 60 -3.32 -22.74 14.61
CA VAL A 60 -2.44 -22.10 13.62
C VAL A 60 -2.76 -22.59 12.21
N ASN A 61 -3.00 -23.89 12.03
CA ASN A 61 -3.37 -24.47 10.74
C ASN A 61 -4.76 -24.00 10.27
N MET A 62 -5.72 -23.85 11.19
CA MET A 62 -7.01 -23.23 10.89
C MET A 62 -6.87 -21.77 10.47
N GLY A 63 -5.99 -21.02 11.14
CA GLY A 63 -5.66 -19.64 10.77
C GLY A 63 -5.04 -19.53 9.38
N LYS A 64 -4.08 -20.41 9.05
CA LYS A 64 -3.47 -20.47 7.71
C LYS A 64 -4.52 -20.71 6.62
N GLY A 65 -5.47 -21.62 6.84
CA GLY A 65 -6.58 -21.86 5.91
C GLY A 65 -7.48 -20.64 5.66
N LEU A 66 -7.46 -19.67 6.57
CA LEU A 66 -8.21 -18.41 6.48
C LEU A 66 -7.34 -17.19 6.11
N ASN A 67 -6.07 -17.40 5.73
CA ASN A 67 -5.07 -16.35 5.52
C ASN A 67 -4.84 -15.43 6.72
N LEU A 68 -5.04 -15.96 7.94
CA LEU A 68 -4.73 -15.25 9.18
C LEU A 68 -3.30 -15.59 9.63
N ASN A 69 -2.57 -14.57 10.09
CA ASN A 69 -1.31 -14.79 10.78
C ASN A 69 -1.56 -15.34 12.20
N ARG A 70 -0.57 -16.04 12.76
CA ARG A 70 -0.67 -16.63 14.11
C ARG A 70 -0.99 -15.58 15.18
N GLU A 71 -0.47 -14.36 15.04
CA GLU A 71 -0.77 -13.24 15.94
C GLU A 71 -2.27 -12.86 15.92
N SER A 72 -2.91 -12.85 14.74
CA SER A 72 -4.36 -12.62 14.64
C SER A 72 -5.15 -13.76 15.27
N VAL A 73 -4.67 -15.01 15.15
CA VAL A 73 -5.29 -16.17 15.82
C VAL A 73 -5.18 -16.02 17.34
N ALA A 74 -4.00 -15.64 17.86
CA ALA A 74 -3.78 -15.38 19.28
C ALA A 74 -4.65 -14.23 19.80
N LYS A 75 -4.78 -13.14 19.04
CA LYS A 75 -5.69 -12.02 19.36
C LYS A 75 -7.14 -12.46 19.41
N CYS A 76 -7.60 -13.26 18.43
CA CYS A 76 -8.95 -13.82 18.45
C CYS A 76 -9.17 -14.75 19.65
N LEU A 77 -8.17 -15.54 20.02
CA LEU A 77 -8.24 -16.44 21.17
C LEU A 77 -8.30 -15.68 22.50
N ASN A 78 -7.50 -14.63 22.65
CA ASN A 78 -7.54 -13.73 23.81
C ASN A 78 -8.87 -12.97 23.93
N GLN A 79 -9.43 -12.53 22.80
CA GLN A 79 -10.78 -11.94 22.77
C GLN A 79 -11.84 -12.97 23.17
N LEU A 80 -11.71 -14.22 22.71
CA LEU A 80 -12.61 -15.30 23.11
C LEU A 80 -12.53 -15.56 24.62
N LEU A 81 -11.32 -15.57 25.20
CA LEU A 81 -11.10 -15.74 26.62
C LEU A 81 -11.75 -14.62 27.45
N ALA A 82 -11.70 -13.38 26.96
CA ALA A 82 -12.30 -12.22 27.62
C ALA A 82 -13.84 -12.23 27.57
N ASP A 83 -14.42 -12.79 26.51
CA ASP A 83 -15.87 -12.81 26.27
C ASP A 83 -16.55 -14.08 26.86
N GLU A 84 -15.79 -15.08 27.31
CA GLU A 84 -16.33 -16.38 27.76
C GLU A 84 -16.80 -16.33 29.22
N ALA A 85 -18.05 -16.76 29.46
CA ALA A 85 -18.67 -16.77 30.79
C ALA A 85 -18.71 -18.17 31.44
N ASP A 86 -18.50 -19.23 30.66
CA ASP A 86 -18.47 -20.62 31.15
C ASP A 86 -17.09 -20.98 31.73
N ALA A 87 -17.07 -21.43 32.99
CA ALA A 87 -15.85 -21.79 33.71
C ALA A 87 -15.06 -22.93 33.06
N GLN A 88 -15.74 -23.91 32.44
CA GLN A 88 -15.08 -25.06 31.81
C GLN A 88 -14.40 -24.61 30.51
N ARG A 89 -15.11 -23.84 29.68
CA ARG A 89 -14.60 -23.28 28.41
C ARG A 89 -13.49 -22.27 28.64
N PHE A 90 -13.60 -21.47 29.70
CA PHE A 90 -12.54 -20.54 30.11
C PHE A 90 -11.23 -21.27 30.39
N LEU A 91 -11.27 -22.42 31.09
CA LEU A 91 -10.07 -23.21 31.37
C LEU A 91 -9.45 -23.81 30.10
N ASP A 92 -10.27 -24.31 29.18
CA ASP A 92 -9.81 -24.86 27.91
C ASP A 92 -9.17 -23.79 27.01
N ILE A 93 -9.80 -22.62 26.88
CA ILE A 93 -9.26 -21.48 26.13
C ILE A 93 -7.99 -20.96 26.79
N ARG A 94 -7.95 -20.84 28.13
CA ARG A 94 -6.77 -20.39 28.88
C ARG A 94 -5.59 -21.32 28.67
N ARG A 95 -5.83 -22.64 28.63
CA ARG A 95 -4.80 -23.62 28.30
C ARG A 95 -4.24 -23.40 26.89
N LEU A 96 -5.12 -23.20 25.90
CA LEU A 96 -4.71 -22.94 24.51
C LEU A 96 -3.91 -21.64 24.38
N VAL A 97 -4.30 -20.58 25.11
CA VAL A 97 -3.53 -19.32 25.17
C VAL A 97 -2.13 -19.59 25.73
N SER A 98 -2.03 -20.32 26.84
CA SER A 98 -0.73 -20.65 27.44
C SER A 98 0.16 -21.52 26.52
N GLU A 99 -0.43 -22.47 25.79
CA GLU A 99 0.30 -23.25 24.78
C GLU A 99 0.78 -22.36 23.62
N MET A 100 -0.02 -21.40 23.17
CA MET A 100 0.38 -20.44 22.13
C MET A 100 1.46 -19.45 22.58
N GLU A 101 1.41 -18.97 23.83
CA GLU A 101 2.39 -18.04 24.41
C GLU A 101 3.76 -18.72 24.63
N LYS A 102 3.79 -19.98 25.04
CA LYS A 102 5.04 -20.75 25.19
C LYS A 102 5.78 -20.93 23.86
N GLU A 103 5.04 -21.01 22.77
CA GLU A 103 5.61 -21.13 21.44
C GLU A 103 5.90 -19.79 20.75
N GLU A 104 5.40 -18.68 21.31
CA GLU A 104 5.63 -17.31 20.84
C GLU A 104 7.13 -16.95 20.68
N PRO A 105 8.05 -17.27 21.62
CA PRO A 105 9.47 -16.91 21.48
C PRO A 105 10.20 -17.63 20.33
N PHE A 106 9.63 -18.70 19.78
CA PHE A 106 10.23 -19.51 18.72
C PHE A 106 9.46 -19.44 17.40
N ASN A 107 8.45 -18.57 17.34
CA ASN A 107 7.41 -18.66 16.33
C ASN A 107 7.86 -18.20 14.94
N ASP A 108 8.78 -17.24 14.90
CA ASP A 108 9.30 -16.66 13.67
C ASP A 108 10.53 -17.40 13.13
N LEU A 109 10.90 -18.51 13.79
CA LEU A 109 12.06 -19.30 13.44
C LEU A 109 11.76 -20.27 12.29
N PRO A 110 12.76 -20.61 11.46
CA PRO A 110 12.61 -21.61 10.42
C PRO A 110 12.15 -22.95 11.02
N GLY A 111 11.31 -23.68 10.28
CA GLY A 111 10.76 -24.97 10.71
C GLY A 111 11.82 -26.01 11.05
N GLU A 112 13.06 -25.86 10.53
CA GLU A 112 14.17 -26.75 10.86
C GLU A 112 14.76 -26.50 12.27
N VAL A 113 14.67 -25.27 12.79
CA VAL A 113 15.36 -24.87 14.04
C VAL A 113 14.41 -24.86 15.24
N LYS A 114 13.12 -24.60 14.99
CA LYS A 114 12.07 -24.53 16.00
C LYS A 114 11.98 -25.77 16.92
N PRO A 115 11.93 -27.03 16.43
CA PRO A 115 11.83 -28.19 17.30
C PRO A 115 13.09 -28.44 18.13
N SER A 116 14.27 -28.08 17.61
CA SER A 116 15.54 -28.21 18.32
C SER A 116 15.65 -27.23 19.48
N LEU A 117 15.19 -25.99 19.29
CA LEU A 117 15.20 -24.96 20.33
C LEU A 117 14.14 -25.18 21.40
N LEU A 118 12.96 -25.68 21.02
CA LEU A 118 11.93 -26.06 21.99
C LEU A 118 12.45 -27.16 22.92
N ARG A 119 13.10 -28.20 22.36
CA ARG A 119 13.75 -29.24 23.15
C ARG A 119 14.89 -28.71 24.03
N LEU A 120 15.70 -27.78 23.52
CA LEU A 120 16.77 -27.16 24.30
C LEU A 120 16.24 -26.33 25.47
N SER A 121 15.14 -25.60 25.25
CA SER A 121 14.41 -24.88 26.29
C SER A 121 13.88 -25.84 27.36
N GLU A 122 13.22 -26.92 26.94
CA GLU A 122 12.69 -27.93 27.87
C GLU A 122 13.80 -28.64 28.66
N LEU A 123 14.95 -28.93 28.01
CA LEU A 123 16.12 -29.50 28.70
C LEU A 123 16.75 -28.51 29.69
N ALA A 124 16.82 -27.23 29.36
CA ALA A 124 17.38 -26.20 30.24
C ALA A 124 16.43 -25.89 31.42
N ASP A 125 15.12 -25.96 31.21
CA ASP A 125 14.12 -25.83 32.27
C ASP A 125 14.12 -27.07 33.20
N ALA A 126 14.43 -28.25 32.66
CA ALA A 126 14.60 -29.48 33.44
C ALA A 126 15.97 -29.59 34.15
N SER A 127 16.95 -28.78 33.75
CA SER A 127 18.28 -28.73 34.37
C SER A 127 18.22 -27.94 35.69
N GLN A 128 18.77 -28.51 36.77
CA GLN A 128 18.91 -27.80 38.06
C GLN A 128 20.02 -26.73 38.04
N VAL A 129 20.75 -26.60 36.93
CA VAL A 129 21.92 -25.73 36.81
C VAL A 129 21.50 -24.42 36.14
N LYS A 130 21.43 -23.33 36.92
CA LYS A 130 21.09 -21.97 36.44
C LYS A 130 21.94 -21.46 35.26
N SER A 131 23.14 -21.99 35.10
CA SER A 131 24.02 -21.69 33.95
C SER A 131 23.37 -22.10 32.63
N ASP A 132 22.69 -23.24 32.54
CA ASP A 132 22.11 -23.75 31.30
C ASP A 132 20.93 -22.86 30.83
N GLN A 133 20.16 -22.34 31.78
CA GLN A 133 19.11 -21.35 31.53
C GLN A 133 19.67 -20.03 31.01
N LEU A 134 20.84 -19.60 31.51
CA LEU A 134 21.49 -18.35 31.10
C LEU A 134 22.11 -18.42 29.70
N VAL A 135 22.43 -19.62 29.18
CA VAL A 135 22.97 -19.81 27.82
C VAL A 135 21.88 -19.68 26.76
N LEU A 136 20.62 -20.02 27.08
CA LEU A 136 19.51 -19.91 26.13
C LEU A 136 19.10 -18.46 25.85
N ILE A 137 19.23 -17.57 26.83
CA ILE A 137 18.84 -16.15 26.73
C ILE A 137 19.55 -15.42 25.56
N PRO A 138 20.88 -15.46 25.42
CA PRO A 138 21.54 -14.82 24.29
C PRO A 138 21.19 -15.47 22.95
N ILE A 139 20.99 -16.80 22.91
CA ILE A 139 20.58 -17.50 21.67
C ILE A 139 19.19 -17.03 21.24
N GLN A 140 18.23 -16.97 22.16
CA GLN A 140 16.89 -16.44 21.93
C GLN A 140 16.94 -14.98 21.45
N LYS A 141 17.76 -14.13 22.08
CA LYS A 141 17.90 -12.72 21.73
C LYS A 141 18.49 -12.53 20.32
N THR A 142 19.52 -13.28 19.96
CA THR A 142 20.13 -13.20 18.62
C THR A 142 19.16 -13.68 17.54
N LEU A 143 18.37 -14.71 17.84
CA LEU A 143 17.35 -15.23 16.93
C LEU A 143 16.18 -14.26 16.73
N ALA A 144 15.69 -13.65 17.82
CA ALA A 144 14.67 -12.59 17.74
C ALA A 144 15.16 -11.41 16.89
N SER A 145 16.42 -10.99 17.08
CA SER A 145 17.03 -9.92 16.28
C SER A 145 17.18 -10.29 14.80
N TYR A 146 17.50 -11.54 14.48
CA TYR A 146 17.59 -12.01 13.09
C TYR A 146 16.23 -12.01 12.38
N VAL A 147 15.18 -12.40 13.09
CA VAL A 147 13.80 -12.34 12.60
C VAL A 147 13.38 -10.89 12.33
N GLU A 148 13.63 -10.00 13.28
CA GLU A 148 13.30 -8.59 13.16
C GLU A 148 13.99 -7.97 11.94
N LEU A 149 15.28 -8.26 11.74
CA LEU A 149 16.03 -7.86 10.55
C LEU A 149 15.41 -8.40 9.25
N LYS A 150 15.00 -9.67 9.24
CA LYS A 150 14.39 -10.29 8.05
C LYS A 150 13.06 -9.63 7.70
N ASP A 151 12.27 -9.29 8.71
CA ASP A 151 10.99 -8.61 8.55
C ASP A 151 11.16 -7.15 8.11
N GLU A 152 12.16 -6.45 8.65
CA GLU A 152 12.56 -5.12 8.17
C GLU A 152 13.00 -5.15 6.71
N VAL A 153 13.82 -6.13 6.31
CA VAL A 153 14.22 -6.34 4.91
C VAL A 153 13.01 -6.65 4.03
N ALA A 154 12.06 -7.47 4.52
CA ALA A 154 10.84 -7.79 3.77
C ALA A 154 9.93 -6.56 3.59
N LYS A 155 9.77 -5.73 4.63
CA LYS A 155 9.07 -4.43 4.57
C LYS A 155 9.80 -3.47 3.63
N GLY A 156 11.11 -3.35 3.74
CA GLY A 156 11.97 -2.55 2.87
C GLY A 156 11.85 -2.94 1.40
N ARG A 157 11.79 -4.24 1.08
CA ARG A 157 11.54 -4.73 -0.29
C ARG A 157 10.15 -4.39 -0.83
N LYS A 158 9.13 -4.26 0.02
CA LYS A 158 7.79 -3.81 -0.40
C LYS A 158 7.79 -2.30 -0.68
N VAL A 159 8.36 -1.51 0.23
CA VAL A 159 8.50 -0.05 0.09
C VAL A 159 9.38 0.29 -1.12
N GLY A 160 10.50 -0.40 -1.31
CA GLY A 160 11.38 -0.21 -2.47
C GLY A 160 10.71 -0.52 -3.80
N ARG A 161 9.87 -1.57 -3.87
CA ARG A 161 9.06 -1.84 -5.07
C ARG A 161 8.06 -0.72 -5.37
N PHE A 162 7.41 -0.18 -4.34
CA PHE A 162 6.51 0.95 -4.49
C PHE A 162 7.26 2.22 -4.94
N MET A 163 8.39 2.55 -4.31
CA MET A 163 9.22 3.70 -4.70
C MET A 163 9.73 3.58 -6.14
N ASN A 164 10.15 2.38 -6.58
CA ASN A 164 10.52 2.15 -7.97
C ASN A 164 9.35 2.38 -8.93
N MET A 165 8.13 1.94 -8.58
CA MET A 165 6.94 2.20 -9.39
C MET A 165 6.63 3.70 -9.49
N VAL A 166 6.73 4.44 -8.38
CA VAL A 166 6.58 5.89 -8.35
C VAL A 166 7.65 6.58 -9.19
N ALA A 167 8.91 6.13 -9.11
CA ALA A 167 10.01 6.68 -9.90
C ALA A 167 9.78 6.49 -11.41
N VAL A 168 9.31 5.31 -11.84
CA VAL A 168 8.96 5.04 -13.24
C VAL A 168 7.82 5.93 -13.72
N LEU A 169 6.76 6.10 -12.91
CA LEU A 169 5.65 7.01 -13.25
C LEU A 169 6.12 8.47 -13.34
N GLY A 170 6.95 8.92 -12.39
CA GLY A 170 7.54 10.25 -12.40
C GLY A 170 8.42 10.49 -13.62
N PHE A 171 9.19 9.48 -14.03
CA PHE A 171 10.01 9.54 -15.25
C PHE A 171 9.15 9.68 -16.51
N ILE A 172 8.05 8.93 -16.63
CA ILE A 172 7.13 9.04 -17.77
C ILE A 172 6.51 10.44 -17.85
N ILE A 173 6.06 10.98 -16.72
CA ILE A 173 5.48 12.34 -16.65
C ILE A 173 6.54 13.39 -17.00
N GLY A 174 7.76 13.27 -16.47
CA GLY A 174 8.86 14.18 -16.78
C GLY A 174 9.28 14.15 -18.25
N ALA A 175 9.39 12.96 -18.85
CA ALA A 175 9.67 12.78 -20.27
C ALA A 175 8.56 13.36 -21.15
N TRP A 176 7.29 13.24 -20.73
CA TRP A 176 6.16 13.88 -21.41
C TRP A 176 6.21 15.40 -21.33
N GLY A 177 6.56 15.96 -20.17
CA GLY A 177 6.77 17.40 -19.99
C GLY A 177 7.84 17.93 -20.94
N LEU A 178 8.97 17.21 -21.06
CA LEU A 178 10.03 17.54 -22.01
C LEU A 178 9.57 17.45 -23.47
N TYR A 179 8.75 16.46 -23.82
CA TYR A 179 8.17 16.34 -25.16
C TYR A 179 7.25 17.52 -25.50
N LEU A 180 6.43 17.98 -24.55
CA LEU A 180 5.61 19.18 -24.73
C LEU A 180 6.48 20.42 -24.89
N THR A 181 7.53 20.58 -24.08
CA THR A 181 8.49 21.68 -24.21
C THR A 181 9.18 21.68 -25.57
N ALA A 182 9.57 20.51 -26.08
CA ALA A 182 10.23 20.39 -27.39
C ALA A 182 9.29 20.73 -28.58
N LYS A 183 7.97 20.66 -28.39
CA LYS A 183 6.95 21.09 -29.37
C LYS A 183 6.42 22.49 -29.13
N SER A 184 6.87 23.19 -28.09
CA SER A 184 6.52 24.59 -27.90
C SER A 184 7.15 25.43 -29.02
N PRO A 185 6.43 26.44 -29.56
CA PRO A 185 6.97 27.31 -30.60
C PRO A 185 8.27 27.97 -30.13
N ASP A 186 9.30 27.97 -30.99
CA ASP A 186 10.58 28.60 -30.67
C ASP A 186 10.39 30.12 -30.59
N ALA A 187 11.21 30.82 -29.80
CA ALA A 187 11.08 32.27 -29.56
C ALA A 187 11.07 33.09 -30.87
N LYS A 188 11.69 32.56 -31.93
CA LYS A 188 11.71 33.14 -33.27
C LYS A 188 10.36 33.09 -33.99
N ASP A 189 9.57 32.03 -33.78
CA ASP A 189 8.23 31.92 -34.34
C ASP A 189 7.28 32.88 -33.63
N ILE A 190 7.46 33.08 -32.33
CA ILE A 190 6.71 34.07 -31.54
C ILE A 190 7.04 35.49 -32.02
N ASP A 191 8.32 35.83 -32.23
CA ASP A 191 8.71 37.16 -32.74
C ASP A 191 8.22 37.40 -34.17
N ALA A 192 8.23 36.38 -35.03
CA ALA A 192 7.68 36.46 -36.38
C ALA A 192 6.15 36.66 -36.37
N ILE A 193 5.42 35.98 -35.49
CA ILE A 193 3.96 36.14 -35.33
C ILE A 193 3.64 37.54 -34.77
N VAL A 194 4.40 38.02 -33.78
CA VAL A 194 4.24 39.36 -33.20
C VAL A 194 4.55 40.45 -34.23
N ARG A 195 5.65 40.34 -34.99
CA ARG A 195 5.96 41.27 -36.10
C ARG A 195 4.88 41.26 -37.16
N ARG A 196 4.37 40.09 -37.55
CA ARG A 196 3.29 39.98 -38.55
C ARG A 196 1.98 40.59 -38.03
N ALA A 197 1.68 40.43 -36.75
CA ALA A 197 0.53 41.06 -36.10
C ALA A 197 0.69 42.60 -36.08
N MET A 198 1.85 43.12 -35.68
CA MET A 198 2.14 44.56 -35.68
C MET A 198 2.08 45.18 -37.08
N LEU A 199 2.59 44.47 -38.10
CA LEU A 199 2.51 44.92 -39.49
C LEU A 199 1.04 44.94 -39.99
N SER A 200 0.24 43.93 -39.67
CA SER A 200 -1.19 43.89 -40.06
C SER A 200 -2.03 44.98 -39.40
N VAL A 201 -1.71 45.35 -38.15
CA VAL A 201 -2.33 46.47 -37.43
C VAL A 201 -1.92 47.80 -38.07
N SER A 202 -0.64 47.95 -38.45
CA SER A 202 -0.15 49.16 -39.13
C SER A 202 -0.79 49.37 -40.51
N THR A 203 -0.96 48.31 -41.31
CA THR A 203 -1.66 48.39 -42.61
C THR A 203 -3.16 48.68 -42.47
N SER A 204 -3.80 48.18 -41.42
CA SER A 204 -5.22 48.44 -41.15
C SER A 204 -5.46 49.89 -40.70
N GLY A 205 -4.53 50.48 -39.95
CA GLY A 205 -4.56 51.90 -39.58
C GLY A 205 -4.36 52.83 -40.78
N ILE A 206 -3.46 52.50 -41.71
CA ILE A 206 -3.22 53.31 -42.92
C ILE A 206 -4.46 53.31 -43.83
N ASN A 207 -5.10 52.15 -44.04
CA ASN A 207 -6.31 52.06 -44.87
C ASN A 207 -7.54 52.79 -44.29
N GLN A 208 -7.60 53.01 -42.97
CA GLN A 208 -8.63 53.86 -42.36
C GLN A 208 -8.36 55.36 -42.59
N ILE A 209 -7.10 55.79 -42.51
CA ILE A 209 -6.71 57.19 -42.76
C ILE A 209 -6.91 57.56 -44.25
N THR A 210 -6.57 56.66 -45.19
CA THR A 210 -6.78 56.93 -46.62
C THR A 210 -8.27 57.02 -46.98
N LYS A 211 -9.13 56.21 -46.35
CA LYS A 211 -10.59 56.30 -46.53
C LYS A 211 -11.20 57.60 -46.00
N GLU A 212 -10.71 58.15 -44.89
CA GLU A 212 -11.16 59.45 -44.38
C GLU A 212 -10.65 60.62 -45.24
N THR A 213 -9.44 60.50 -45.81
CA THR A 213 -8.86 61.55 -46.65
C THR A 213 -9.55 61.64 -48.02
N ASP A 214 -9.94 60.51 -48.61
CA ASP A 214 -10.69 60.49 -49.88
C ASP A 214 -12.18 60.88 -49.69
N SER A 215 -12.77 60.65 -48.52
CA SER A 215 -14.15 61.07 -48.24
C SER A 215 -14.30 62.58 -48.04
N HIS A 216 -13.21 63.31 -47.76
CA HIS A 216 -13.22 64.77 -47.65
C HIS A 216 -12.86 65.50 -48.96
N ALA A 217 -12.32 64.80 -49.96
CA ALA A 217 -11.95 65.40 -51.25
C ALA A 217 -13.12 65.53 -52.25
N THR A 218 -14.26 64.87 -52.03
CA THR A 218 -15.41 64.88 -52.95
C THR A 218 -16.50 65.90 -52.61
N LEU A 219 -16.33 66.77 -51.61
CA LEU A 219 -17.32 67.79 -51.22
C LEU A 219 -17.07 69.18 -51.81
N GLY A 220 -16.08 69.32 -52.70
CA GLY A 220 -15.71 70.58 -53.32
C GLY A 220 -15.70 70.54 -54.84
N LYS A 221 -16.79 70.11 -55.50
CA LYS A 221 -17.05 70.51 -56.89
C LYS A 221 -18.49 70.25 -57.35
N ALA A 222 -19.03 71.31 -57.94
CA ALA A 222 -20.17 71.44 -58.84
C ALA A 222 -21.52 71.78 -58.20
N PRO A 223 -22.40 72.49 -58.94
CA PRO A 223 -22.21 73.43 -60.05
C PRO A 223 -22.51 74.90 -59.68
#